data_AF-A0A0M3IDH7-F1
#
_entry.id   AF-A0A0M3IDH7-F1
#
_cell.length_a   1.000
_cell.length_b   1.000
_cell.length_c   1.000
_cell.angle_alpha   90.00
_cell.angle_beta   90.00
_cell.angle_gamma   90.00
#
_symmetry.space_group_name_H-M   'P 1'
#
loop_
_entity.id
_entity.type
_entity.pdbx_description
1 polymer ?
#
loop_
_entity_poly.entity_id
_entity_poly.type
_entity_poly.pdbx_seq_one_letter_code
_entity_poly.pdbx_strand_id
1 'polypeptide(L)'
;MVNVFTISNDDLNTIGLGLYLGLSVLDHSCDPDAFVLFNGTKAVLRPLKQYITAYDSSVGILCSTEDFLFKRSILLSVLDHSCDPDAFVLFNGTKAVLRPLKQYITAYDSSLRIAYCDLLDLTSMRRNQLKQQFFFTCECSACLDLEREKTARSVRCRHCVDGYCPLDVNENSLVCWQCGATSEVHVDEAVHLMQQVEWEVKRLQERRNDSICTAKDLYNEASIILSSLNIPLCQLADRIASWGIDNGNFSLAADYIEKTISCFKRFYPTAHPSLSLQYFKAGKLHSLNDLTLELAAERLEQAIESLHASHGVQHSLSAEAHELLCKVQQQRRDLENQRVRPFNFY
;
A
#
# COMPACT_ATOMS: atom_id res chain seq x y z
N MET A 1 14.62 3.82 -18.60
CA MET A 1 14.62 2.47 -18.02
C MET A 1 14.84 2.58 -16.53
N VAL A 2 13.95 1.98 -15.73
CA VAL A 2 14.07 1.95 -14.26
C VAL A 2 14.45 0.53 -13.87
N ASN A 3 15.73 0.32 -13.57
CA ASN A 3 16.29 -1.02 -13.35
C ASN A 3 16.48 -1.35 -11.86
N VAL A 4 15.77 -0.64 -10.98
CA VAL A 4 15.82 -0.78 -9.53
C VAL A 4 14.39 -0.90 -9.00
N PHE A 5 14.10 -1.98 -8.29
CA PHE A 5 12.86 -2.19 -7.56
C PHE A 5 13.10 -2.17 -6.06
N THR A 6 12.16 -1.63 -5.30
CA THR A 6 12.07 -1.86 -3.86
C THR A 6 11.68 -3.32 -3.63
N ILE A 7 12.57 -4.12 -3.01
CA ILE A 7 12.21 -5.47 -2.55
C ILE A 7 11.57 -5.32 -1.18
N SER A 8 10.36 -5.86 -1.05
CA SER A 8 9.62 -5.91 0.21
C SER A 8 9.55 -7.33 0.78
N ASN A 9 9.19 -7.44 2.06
CA ASN A 9 8.63 -8.68 2.61
C ASN A 9 7.10 -8.74 2.38
N ASP A 10 6.46 -9.78 2.94
CA ASP A 10 5.02 -10.01 2.95
C ASP A 10 4.20 -8.85 3.56
N ASP A 11 4.78 -8.04 4.48
CA ASP A 11 4.12 -6.85 5.08
C ASP A 11 4.23 -5.57 4.21
N LEU A 12 4.83 -5.68 3.02
CA LEU A 12 5.31 -4.57 2.16
C LEU A 12 6.44 -3.72 2.78
N ASN A 13 7.01 -4.11 3.92
CA ASN A 13 8.17 -3.41 4.48
C ASN A 13 9.38 -3.57 3.55
N THR A 14 10.04 -2.46 3.23
CA THR A 14 11.26 -2.46 2.40
C THR A 14 12.39 -3.22 3.11
N ILE A 15 12.84 -4.33 2.53
CA ILE A 15 13.96 -5.14 3.00
C ILE A 15 15.23 -4.97 2.15
N GLY A 16 15.12 -4.32 0.98
CA GLY A 16 16.28 -3.97 0.16
C GLY A 16 15.92 -3.32 -1.17
N LEU A 17 16.95 -3.07 -1.99
CA LEU A 17 16.81 -2.60 -3.37
C LEU A 17 17.32 -3.68 -4.33
N GLY A 18 16.42 -4.18 -5.18
CA GLY A 18 16.71 -5.14 -6.24
C GLY A 18 17.11 -4.41 -7.51
N LEU A 19 18.40 -4.39 -7.81
CA LEU A 19 18.94 -3.88 -9.07
C LEU A 19 19.07 -5.04 -10.08
N TYR A 20 18.30 -4.98 -11.17
CA TYR A 20 18.13 -6.10 -12.13
C TYR A 20 18.62 -5.71 -13.53
N LEU A 21 19.93 -5.85 -13.78
CA LEU A 21 20.57 -5.45 -15.06
C LEU A 21 21.00 -6.61 -15.98
N GLY A 22 21.37 -7.76 -15.42
CA GLY A 22 22.62 -8.43 -15.82
C GLY A 22 22.72 -9.23 -17.13
N LEU A 23 21.72 -9.18 -18.03
CA LEU A 23 21.86 -9.61 -19.43
C LEU A 23 20.98 -8.71 -20.34
N SER A 24 21.27 -7.39 -20.37
CA SER A 24 20.48 -6.33 -21.01
C SER A 24 21.25 -5.18 -21.76
N VAL A 25 22.43 -5.41 -22.42
CA VAL A 25 23.05 -4.64 -23.60
C VAL A 25 23.41 -5.35 -24.98
N LEU A 26 24.28 -6.40 -25.16
CA LEU A 26 24.53 -7.23 -26.45
C LEU A 26 23.29 -7.75 -27.27
N ASP A 27 23.22 -7.30 -28.54
CA ASP A 27 22.41 -7.83 -29.65
C ASP A 27 22.90 -9.17 -30.22
N HIS A 28 21.99 -10.13 -30.44
CA HIS A 28 22.29 -11.49 -30.93
C HIS A 28 23.19 -11.55 -32.18
N SER A 29 24.17 -12.48 -32.17
CA SER A 29 25.01 -12.84 -33.32
C SER A 29 25.00 -14.34 -33.60
N CYS A 30 25.04 -14.73 -34.88
CA CYS A 30 25.23 -16.12 -35.33
C CYS A 30 26.69 -16.60 -35.28
N ASP A 31 27.65 -15.68 -35.15
CA ASP A 31 29.03 -15.96 -34.71
C ASP A 31 29.19 -15.39 -33.30
N PRO A 32 28.93 -16.18 -32.24
CA PRO A 32 28.81 -15.67 -30.88
C PRO A 32 30.17 -15.30 -30.29
N ASP A 33 30.22 -14.11 -29.69
CA ASP A 33 31.41 -13.55 -29.05
C ASP A 33 31.56 -13.99 -27.58
N ALA A 34 30.47 -14.40 -26.94
CA ALA A 34 30.44 -14.88 -25.55
C ALA A 34 29.33 -15.93 -25.31
N PHE A 35 29.44 -16.69 -24.23
CA PHE A 35 28.50 -17.71 -23.77
C PHE A 35 28.20 -17.58 -22.27
N VAL A 36 26.98 -17.92 -21.84
CA VAL A 36 26.56 -17.83 -20.43
C VAL A 36 26.61 -19.21 -19.77
N LEU A 37 27.28 -19.29 -18.62
CA LEU A 37 27.22 -20.40 -17.68
C LEU A 37 26.38 -20.01 -16.45
N PHE A 38 25.83 -21.01 -15.75
CA PHE A 38 25.01 -20.80 -14.55
C PHE A 38 25.55 -21.62 -13.38
N ASN A 39 25.45 -21.07 -12.17
CA ASN A 39 25.76 -21.74 -10.91
C ASN A 39 24.81 -21.23 -9.81
N GLY A 40 23.83 -22.05 -9.43
CA GLY A 40 22.74 -21.63 -8.53
C GLY A 40 21.99 -20.40 -9.07
N THR A 41 21.79 -19.40 -8.21
CA THR A 41 21.15 -18.11 -8.57
C THR A 41 22.04 -17.16 -9.40
N LYS A 42 23.24 -17.57 -9.80
CA LYS A 42 24.23 -16.73 -10.50
C LYS A 42 24.42 -17.12 -11.97
N ALA A 43 24.23 -16.16 -12.86
CA ALA A 43 24.71 -16.22 -14.24
C ALA A 43 26.18 -15.73 -14.32
N VAL A 44 26.96 -16.31 -15.23
CA VAL A 44 28.38 -15.98 -15.46
C VAL A 44 28.63 -15.98 -16.97
N LEU A 45 28.78 -14.80 -17.56
CA LEU A 45 29.19 -14.68 -18.97
C LEU A 45 30.69 -14.98 -19.13
N ARG A 46 31.06 -15.64 -20.23
CA ARG A 46 32.42 -16.00 -20.61
C ARG A 46 32.66 -15.67 -22.09
N PRO A 47 33.74 -14.96 -22.48
CA PRO A 47 34.06 -14.73 -23.88
C PRO A 47 34.49 -16.03 -24.58
N LEU A 48 34.20 -16.15 -25.87
CA LEU A 48 34.67 -17.26 -26.72
C LEU A 48 36.00 -16.92 -27.41
N LYS A 49 36.22 -15.64 -27.78
CA LYS A 49 37.44 -15.16 -28.44
C LYS A 49 38.27 -14.37 -27.43
N GLN A 50 39.57 -14.65 -27.33
CA GLN A 50 40.44 -14.20 -26.23
C GLN A 50 40.61 -12.67 -26.09
N TYR A 51 40.19 -11.89 -27.10
CA TYR A 51 40.28 -10.43 -27.11
C TYR A 51 39.02 -9.71 -26.56
N ILE A 52 37.95 -10.46 -26.20
CA ILE A 52 36.65 -9.89 -25.82
C ILE A 52 36.52 -9.74 -24.30
N THR A 53 36.04 -8.59 -23.82
CA THR A 53 36.11 -8.22 -22.39
C THR A 53 34.84 -7.61 -21.74
N ALA A 54 33.73 -7.33 -22.46
CA ALA A 54 32.46 -6.81 -21.86
C ALA A 54 31.20 -7.05 -22.76
N TYR A 55 30.03 -7.49 -22.23
CA TYR A 55 28.81 -7.84 -23.04
C TYR A 55 27.50 -8.09 -22.18
N ASP A 56 26.23 -7.92 -22.69
CA ASP A 56 24.93 -8.05 -21.93
C ASP A 56 23.51 -8.61 -22.57
N SER A 57 22.70 -8.02 -23.55
CA SER A 57 21.19 -8.11 -23.91
C SER A 57 20.53 -9.22 -24.80
N SER A 58 19.32 -9.12 -25.46
CA SER A 58 18.02 -8.33 -25.36
C SER A 58 16.79 -9.25 -25.61
N VAL A 59 15.54 -8.73 -25.54
CA VAL A 59 14.25 -9.45 -25.83
C VAL A 59 13.92 -10.57 -24.82
N GLY A 60 12.63 -10.89 -24.59
CA GLY A 60 12.18 -11.93 -23.64
C GLY A 60 10.78 -12.50 -23.90
N ILE A 61 10.50 -13.72 -23.39
CA ILE A 61 9.26 -14.50 -23.60
C ILE A 61 8.90 -15.23 -22.28
N LEU A 62 7.60 -15.49 -22.06
CA LEU A 62 7.02 -16.26 -20.93
C LEU A 62 6.47 -17.63 -21.38
N CYS A 63 6.32 -18.59 -20.46
CA CYS A 63 5.49 -19.79 -20.64
C CYS A 63 4.95 -20.31 -19.28
N SER A 64 4.03 -21.28 -19.32
CA SER A 64 3.11 -21.62 -18.22
C SER A 64 3.53 -22.81 -17.34
N THR A 65 2.87 -22.91 -16.18
CA THR A 65 2.61 -24.13 -15.36
C THR A 65 3.79 -25.03 -14.99
N GLU A 66 4.04 -25.11 -13.67
CA GLU A 66 4.78 -26.19 -13.00
C GLU A 66 6.20 -26.48 -13.53
N ASP A 67 7.11 -25.51 -13.35
CA ASP A 67 8.26 -25.79 -12.47
C ASP A 67 8.96 -24.53 -11.91
N PHE A 68 9.74 -24.71 -10.84
CA PHE A 68 10.43 -23.63 -10.12
C PHE A 68 11.88 -23.46 -10.61
N LEU A 69 12.20 -22.49 -11.49
CA LEU A 69 13.59 -21.96 -11.64
C LEU A 69 13.73 -20.62 -12.39
N PHE A 70 13.54 -19.52 -11.64
CA PHE A 70 14.35 -18.29 -11.68
C PHE A 70 14.86 -17.75 -13.04
N LYS A 71 13.99 -17.13 -13.87
CA LYS A 71 14.41 -16.32 -15.03
C LYS A 71 13.66 -14.98 -15.15
N ARG A 72 14.45 -13.91 -15.34
CA ARG A 72 14.10 -12.61 -15.97
C ARG A 72 13.07 -11.69 -15.26
N SER A 73 13.49 -11.07 -14.15
CA SER A 73 12.82 -9.88 -13.57
C SER A 73 12.76 -8.66 -14.52
N ILE A 74 13.55 -8.66 -15.59
CA ILE A 74 13.73 -7.57 -16.57
C ILE A 74 12.40 -7.14 -17.22
N LEU A 75 11.42 -8.06 -17.37
CA LEU A 75 10.10 -7.74 -17.93
C LEU A 75 9.36 -6.67 -17.11
N LEU A 76 9.59 -6.61 -15.79
CA LEU A 76 8.94 -5.63 -14.92
C LEU A 76 9.54 -4.23 -15.11
N SER A 77 10.85 -4.13 -15.41
CA SER A 77 11.56 -2.87 -15.69
C SER A 77 11.08 -2.14 -16.96
N VAL A 78 10.23 -2.78 -17.76
CA VAL A 78 9.62 -2.27 -19.00
C VAL A 78 8.24 -1.66 -18.76
N LEU A 79 7.57 -1.99 -17.64
CA LEU A 79 6.22 -1.51 -17.34
C LEU A 79 6.27 -0.08 -16.82
N ASP A 80 5.81 0.89 -17.61
CA ASP A 80 5.80 2.30 -17.21
C ASP A 80 4.87 2.57 -16.01
N HIS A 81 5.05 3.74 -15.41
CA HIS A 81 4.29 4.15 -14.23
C HIS A 81 2.86 4.63 -14.52
N SER A 82 1.93 4.30 -13.62
CA SER A 82 0.68 5.06 -13.42
C SER A 82 0.30 5.14 -11.93
N CYS A 83 -0.29 6.25 -11.50
CA CYS A 83 -0.99 6.37 -10.20
C CYS A 83 -2.42 5.80 -10.22
N ASP A 84 -2.89 5.39 -11.40
CA ASP A 84 -4.00 4.46 -11.63
C ASP A 84 -3.39 3.20 -12.30
N PRO A 85 -2.72 2.33 -11.53
CA PRO A 85 -2.03 1.18 -12.09
C PRO A 85 -2.99 0.06 -12.50
N ASP A 86 -2.58 -0.69 -13.52
CA ASP A 86 -3.28 -1.88 -14.01
C ASP A 86 -2.87 -3.13 -13.23
N ALA A 87 -1.66 -3.12 -12.67
CA ALA A 87 -1.05 -4.22 -11.93
C ALA A 87 -0.12 -3.72 -10.80
N PHE A 88 0.23 -4.63 -9.89
CA PHE A 88 1.23 -4.42 -8.84
C PHE A 88 2.22 -5.60 -8.81
N VAL A 89 3.35 -5.39 -8.15
CA VAL A 89 4.39 -6.41 -7.96
C VAL A 89 4.48 -6.76 -6.48
N LEU A 90 4.34 -8.05 -6.16
CA LEU A 90 4.74 -8.63 -4.87
C LEU A 90 6.08 -9.34 -4.99
N PHE A 91 6.74 -9.56 -3.86
CA PHE A 91 7.94 -10.40 -3.76
C PHE A 91 7.67 -11.59 -2.84
N ASN A 92 7.77 -12.80 -3.39
CA ASN A 92 7.84 -14.03 -2.59
C ASN A 92 9.32 -14.40 -2.49
N GLY A 93 9.96 -13.97 -1.39
CA GLY A 93 11.42 -13.98 -1.28
C GLY A 93 12.08 -13.19 -2.42
N THR A 94 12.85 -13.87 -3.26
CA THR A 94 13.52 -13.25 -4.43
C THR A 94 12.72 -13.34 -5.74
N LYS A 95 11.53 -13.96 -5.72
CA LYS A 95 10.64 -14.09 -6.89
C LYS A 95 9.65 -12.93 -6.93
N ALA A 96 9.81 -12.03 -7.90
CA ALA A 96 8.80 -11.03 -8.20
C ALA A 96 7.55 -11.69 -8.82
N VAL A 97 6.36 -11.22 -8.44
CA VAL A 97 5.06 -11.72 -8.87
C VAL A 97 4.19 -10.53 -9.27
N LEU A 98 4.00 -10.33 -10.58
CA LEU A 98 3.06 -9.34 -11.12
C LEU A 98 1.63 -9.87 -11.00
N ARG A 99 0.70 -9.04 -10.52
CA ARG A 99 -0.73 -9.36 -10.41
C ARG A 99 -1.60 -8.21 -10.90
N PRO A 100 -2.70 -8.48 -11.63
CA PRO A 100 -3.62 -7.45 -12.09
C PRO A 100 -4.48 -6.90 -10.95
N LEU A 101 -4.80 -5.61 -11.03
CA LEU A 101 -5.77 -4.92 -10.17
C LEU A 101 -7.17 -4.89 -10.78
N LYS A 102 -7.26 -5.02 -12.11
CA LYS A 102 -8.48 -4.85 -12.90
C LYS A 102 -8.84 -6.20 -13.52
N GLN A 103 -10.00 -6.75 -13.16
CA GLN A 103 -10.37 -8.16 -13.43
C GLN A 103 -10.38 -8.57 -14.91
N TYR A 104 -10.49 -7.62 -15.84
CA TYR A 104 -10.45 -7.88 -17.28
C TYR A 104 -9.03 -8.19 -17.81
N ILE A 105 -7.98 -7.98 -17.02
CA ILE A 105 -6.59 -8.24 -17.41
C ILE A 105 -6.27 -9.71 -17.15
N THR A 106 -6.32 -10.52 -18.21
CA THR A 106 -6.09 -11.97 -18.17
C THR A 106 -4.70 -12.42 -18.65
N ALA A 107 -3.90 -11.50 -19.19
CA ALA A 107 -2.57 -11.76 -19.73
C ALA A 107 -1.59 -10.61 -19.45
N TYR A 108 -0.29 -10.88 -19.58
CA TYR A 108 0.76 -9.85 -19.56
C TYR A 108 0.78 -9.08 -20.89
N ASP A 109 0.90 -7.76 -20.81
CA ASP A 109 1.18 -6.87 -21.94
C ASP A 109 2.17 -5.76 -21.49
N SER A 110 3.06 -5.30 -22.37
CA SER A 110 4.04 -4.25 -22.06
C SER A 110 3.44 -2.85 -21.91
N SER A 111 2.18 -2.65 -22.32
CA SER A 111 1.41 -1.42 -22.10
C SER A 111 0.80 -1.33 -20.70
N LEU A 112 0.79 -2.42 -19.92
CA LEU A 112 0.35 -2.40 -18.52
C LEU A 112 1.16 -1.38 -17.70
N ARG A 113 0.50 -0.78 -16.70
CA ARG A 113 1.09 0.22 -15.81
C ARG A 113 1.15 -0.23 -14.36
N ILE A 114 2.22 0.14 -13.66
CA ILE A 114 2.44 -0.18 -12.24
C ILE A 114 2.72 1.07 -11.40
N ALA A 115 2.54 0.99 -10.08
CA ALA A 115 2.91 2.05 -9.16
C ALA A 115 4.43 2.04 -8.90
N TYR A 116 5.08 3.20 -8.98
CA TYR A 116 6.50 3.42 -8.60
C TYR A 116 6.63 4.22 -7.28
N CYS A 117 5.54 4.85 -6.85
CA CYS A 117 5.38 5.61 -5.61
C CYS A 117 4.16 5.05 -4.87
N ASP A 118 3.90 5.52 -3.66
CA ASP A 118 2.64 5.20 -2.99
C ASP A 118 1.44 5.85 -3.73
N LEU A 119 0.26 5.24 -3.60
CA LEU A 119 -1.01 5.78 -4.08
C LEU A 119 -1.70 6.63 -3.01
N LEU A 120 -1.38 6.40 -1.73
CA LEU A 120 -1.85 7.15 -0.56
C LEU A 120 -0.97 8.40 -0.30
N ASP A 121 -0.61 9.11 -1.37
CA ASP A 121 0.14 10.37 -1.35
C ASP A 121 -0.63 11.45 -2.13
N LEU A 122 -0.45 12.72 -1.80
CA LEU A 122 -1.00 13.85 -2.57
C LEU A 122 -0.36 13.93 -3.96
N THR A 123 -1.04 14.51 -4.95
CA THR A 123 -0.56 14.51 -6.34
C THR A 123 0.73 15.32 -6.52
N SER A 124 0.94 16.34 -5.68
CA SER A 124 2.21 17.06 -5.54
C SER A 124 3.34 16.14 -5.04
N MET A 125 3.09 15.34 -4.01
CA MET A 125 4.06 14.41 -3.40
C MET A 125 4.47 13.31 -4.38
N ARG A 126 3.49 12.64 -5.02
CA ARG A 126 3.74 11.62 -6.05
C ARG A 126 4.56 12.18 -7.20
N ARG A 127 4.17 13.32 -7.78
CA ARG A 127 4.93 14.00 -8.85
C ARG A 127 6.35 14.39 -8.40
N ASN A 128 6.54 14.84 -7.16
CA ASN A 128 7.85 15.19 -6.63
C ASN A 128 8.76 13.97 -6.49
N GLN A 129 8.29 12.87 -5.90
CA GLN A 129 9.05 11.62 -5.82
C GLN A 129 9.43 11.12 -7.22
N LEU A 130 8.48 11.03 -8.15
CA LEU A 130 8.71 10.53 -9.50
C LEU A 130 9.72 11.40 -10.27
N LYS A 131 9.66 12.73 -10.09
CA LYS A 131 10.62 13.68 -10.69
C LYS A 131 12.01 13.58 -10.08
N GLN A 132 12.14 13.28 -8.79
CA GLN A 132 13.43 13.10 -8.12
C GLN A 132 14.10 11.75 -8.42
N GLN A 133 13.31 10.67 -8.50
CA GLN A 133 13.83 9.31 -8.64
C GLN A 133 13.91 8.82 -10.10
N PHE A 134 12.99 9.28 -10.95
CA PHE A 134 12.80 8.77 -12.32
C PHE A 134 12.75 9.89 -13.39
N PHE A 135 12.94 11.15 -12.98
CA PHE A 135 13.15 12.31 -13.86
C PHE A 135 11.99 12.67 -14.82
N PHE A 136 10.76 12.19 -14.56
CA PHE A 136 9.55 12.55 -15.31
C PHE A 136 8.46 13.15 -14.41
N THR A 137 7.43 13.76 -15.02
CA THR A 137 6.21 14.22 -14.32
C THR A 137 5.03 13.37 -14.78
N CYS A 138 4.22 12.86 -13.84
CA CYS A 138 3.10 11.98 -14.17
C CYS A 138 1.85 12.76 -14.60
N GLU A 139 1.22 12.31 -15.69
CA GLU A 139 0.02 12.89 -16.30
C GLU A 139 -1.11 11.85 -16.49
N CYS A 140 -1.09 10.76 -15.72
CA CYS A 140 -2.16 9.75 -15.76
C CYS A 140 -3.49 10.28 -15.18
N SER A 141 -4.58 9.54 -15.39
CA SER A 141 -5.93 9.78 -14.86
C SER A 141 -5.92 10.28 -13.40
N ALA A 142 -5.40 9.48 -12.46
CA ALA A 142 -5.34 9.82 -11.03
C ALA A 142 -4.43 11.02 -10.66
N CYS A 143 -3.67 11.58 -11.62
CA CYS A 143 -2.87 12.80 -11.47
C CYS A 143 -3.48 14.02 -12.19
N LEU A 144 -4.58 13.83 -12.92
CA LEU A 144 -5.40 14.86 -13.56
C LEU A 144 -6.80 14.98 -12.92
N ASP A 145 -7.22 13.96 -12.17
CA ASP A 145 -8.44 13.96 -11.36
C ASP A 145 -8.34 14.97 -10.20
N LEU A 146 -8.92 16.15 -10.42
CA LEU A 146 -9.02 17.21 -9.43
C LEU A 146 -9.91 16.82 -8.24
N GLU A 147 -10.96 16.02 -8.46
CA GLU A 147 -11.89 15.63 -7.39
C GLU A 147 -11.26 14.59 -6.44
N ARG A 148 -10.37 13.72 -6.95
CA ARG A 148 -9.50 12.89 -6.11
C ARG A 148 -8.59 13.76 -5.23
N GLU A 149 -7.98 14.80 -5.78
CA GLU A 149 -7.12 15.71 -5.02
C GLU A 149 -7.93 16.52 -4.00
N LYS A 150 -9.07 17.14 -4.37
CA LYS A 150 -9.96 17.84 -3.42
C LYS A 150 -10.46 16.91 -2.32
N THR A 151 -10.76 15.64 -2.62
CA THR A 151 -11.10 14.63 -1.61
C THR A 151 -9.92 14.34 -0.69
N ALA A 152 -8.71 14.16 -1.24
CA ALA A 152 -7.49 13.86 -0.47
C ALA A 152 -7.05 15.00 0.47
N ARG A 153 -7.52 16.23 0.22
CA ARG A 153 -7.28 17.43 1.04
C ARG A 153 -8.47 17.79 1.94
N SER A 154 -9.53 16.97 1.96
CA SER A 154 -10.86 17.39 2.47
C SER A 154 -10.97 17.64 3.97
N VAL A 155 -11.95 18.47 4.31
CA VAL A 155 -12.35 18.91 5.66
C VAL A 155 -13.55 18.08 6.14
N ARG A 156 -13.67 17.83 7.44
CA ARG A 156 -14.80 17.10 8.06
C ARG A 156 -16.07 17.95 8.05
N CYS A 157 -17.20 17.37 7.68
CA CYS A 157 -18.49 18.02 7.87
C CYS A 157 -18.92 17.98 9.35
N ARG A 158 -19.36 19.11 9.90
CA ARG A 158 -19.96 19.19 11.24
C ARG A 158 -21.47 18.85 11.25
N HIS A 159 -22.10 18.75 10.07
CA HIS A 159 -23.55 18.60 9.91
C HIS A 159 -24.03 17.16 9.61
N CYS A 160 -23.15 16.24 9.18
CA CYS A 160 -23.49 14.83 8.96
C CYS A 160 -22.27 13.91 9.16
N VAL A 161 -22.52 12.67 9.59
CA VAL A 161 -21.49 11.75 10.13
C VAL A 161 -20.41 11.38 9.11
N ASP A 162 -20.81 10.96 7.92
CA ASP A 162 -19.89 10.52 6.85
C ASP A 162 -19.51 11.65 5.89
N GLY A 163 -19.87 12.89 6.25
CA GLY A 163 -19.72 14.05 5.39
C GLY A 163 -18.30 14.59 5.37
N TYR A 164 -17.82 14.91 4.17
CA TYR A 164 -16.60 15.67 3.95
C TYR A 164 -16.87 16.83 2.98
N CYS A 165 -16.07 17.88 3.11
CA CYS A 165 -16.06 19.03 2.22
C CYS A 165 -14.76 18.95 1.39
N PRO A 166 -14.82 18.67 0.08
CA PRO A 166 -13.64 18.66 -0.78
C PRO A 166 -12.93 20.02 -0.75
N LEU A 167 -11.61 20.04 -0.66
CA LEU A 167 -10.83 21.27 -0.52
C LEU A 167 -10.10 21.62 -1.83
N ASP A 168 -10.55 22.68 -2.49
CA ASP A 168 -9.78 23.43 -3.48
C ASP A 168 -9.12 24.63 -2.79
N VAL A 169 -7.87 24.92 -3.15
CA VAL A 169 -7.13 26.10 -2.62
C VAL A 169 -7.53 27.40 -3.32
N ASN A 170 -8.34 27.31 -4.38
CA ASN A 170 -8.83 28.45 -5.17
C ASN A 170 -10.29 28.82 -4.85
N GLU A 171 -10.97 28.07 -3.97
CA GLU A 171 -12.37 28.30 -3.58
C GLU A 171 -12.45 28.99 -2.21
N ASN A 172 -13.36 29.96 -2.05
CA ASN A 172 -13.51 30.71 -0.80
C ASN A 172 -14.46 30.05 0.22
N SER A 173 -15.15 28.97 -0.16
CA SER A 173 -16.21 28.35 0.65
C SER A 173 -16.29 26.84 0.42
N LEU A 174 -15.99 26.06 1.46
CA LEU A 174 -16.02 24.60 1.39
C LEU A 174 -17.46 24.09 1.58
N VAL A 175 -17.95 23.23 0.68
CA VAL A 175 -19.31 22.67 0.73
C VAL A 175 -19.25 21.15 0.94
N CYS A 176 -20.11 20.62 1.81
CA CYS A 176 -20.15 19.18 2.08
C CYS A 176 -20.72 18.39 0.89
N TRP A 177 -19.95 17.43 0.40
CA TRP A 177 -20.31 16.54 -0.71
C TRP A 177 -21.59 15.71 -0.45
N GLN A 178 -21.89 15.39 0.82
CA GLN A 178 -23.01 14.52 1.19
C GLN A 178 -24.31 15.28 1.51
N CYS A 179 -24.23 16.42 2.21
CA CYS A 179 -25.41 17.15 2.71
C CYS A 179 -25.58 18.58 2.16
N GLY A 180 -24.63 19.08 1.35
CA GLY A 180 -24.69 20.43 0.78
C GLY A 180 -24.49 21.58 1.77
N ALA A 181 -24.28 21.31 3.06
CA ALA A 181 -23.99 22.34 4.05
C ALA A 181 -22.59 22.95 3.85
N THR A 182 -22.48 24.27 3.94
CA THR A 182 -21.20 24.99 3.94
C THR A 182 -20.45 24.72 5.24
N SER A 183 -19.12 24.61 5.16
CA SER A 183 -18.24 24.51 6.33
C SER A 183 -18.01 25.87 6.98
N GLU A 184 -17.83 25.87 8.30
CA GLU A 184 -17.37 27.02 9.08
C GLU A 184 -15.83 27.19 9.00
N VAL A 185 -15.12 26.14 8.56
CA VAL A 185 -13.65 26.09 8.48
C VAL A 185 -13.15 26.88 7.28
N HIS A 186 -12.17 27.75 7.49
CA HIS A 186 -11.53 28.51 6.40
C HIS A 186 -10.49 27.65 5.65
N VAL A 187 -10.30 27.92 4.36
CA VAL A 187 -9.35 27.15 3.52
C VAL A 187 -7.91 27.32 4.01
N ASP A 188 -7.49 28.54 4.38
CA ASP A 188 -6.14 28.80 4.92
C ASP A 188 -5.89 28.06 6.25
N GLU A 189 -6.89 27.96 7.12
CA GLU A 189 -6.85 27.22 8.39
C GLU A 189 -6.60 25.73 8.13
N ALA A 190 -7.41 25.12 7.25
CA ALA A 190 -7.25 23.72 6.87
C ALA A 190 -5.92 23.43 6.16
N VAL A 191 -5.46 24.34 5.28
CA VAL A 191 -4.18 24.20 4.56
C VAL A 191 -2.98 24.32 5.52
N HIS A 192 -3.00 25.26 6.47
CA HIS A 192 -1.96 25.40 7.48
C HIS A 192 -1.88 24.15 8.38
N LEU A 193 -3.04 23.67 8.84
CA LEU A 193 -3.14 22.48 9.68
C LEU A 193 -2.66 21.21 8.95
N MET A 194 -2.97 21.07 7.66
CA MET A 194 -2.40 20.01 6.82
C MET A 194 -0.87 20.09 6.74
N GLN A 195 -0.28 21.29 6.56
CA GLN A 195 1.19 21.45 6.51
C GLN A 195 1.86 21.05 7.82
N GLN A 196 1.24 21.31 8.98
CA GLN A 196 1.73 20.83 10.28
C GLN A 196 1.70 19.30 10.37
N VAL A 197 0.62 18.68 9.90
CA VAL A 197 0.46 17.21 9.85
C VAL A 197 1.47 16.57 8.88
N GLU A 198 1.63 17.10 7.66
CA GLU A 198 2.63 16.65 6.68
C GLU A 198 4.07 16.71 7.25
N TRP A 199 4.39 17.75 8.03
CA TRP A 199 5.68 17.88 8.70
C TRP A 199 5.89 16.82 9.79
N GLU A 200 4.88 16.56 10.63
CA GLU A 200 4.97 15.57 11.71
C GLU A 200 5.07 14.13 11.17
N VAL A 201 4.31 13.80 10.11
CA VAL A 201 4.44 12.53 9.36
C VAL A 201 5.88 12.33 8.88
N LYS A 202 6.47 13.37 8.29
CA LYS A 202 7.86 13.34 7.83
C LYS A 202 8.87 13.18 8.97
N ARG A 203 8.69 13.91 10.09
CA ARG A 203 9.55 13.78 11.28
C ARG A 203 9.56 12.34 11.80
N LEU A 204 8.40 11.72 11.94
CA LEU A 204 8.28 10.33 12.42
C LEU A 204 8.92 9.32 11.45
N GLN A 205 8.80 9.55 10.14
CA GLN A 205 9.42 8.71 9.12
C GLN A 205 10.96 8.78 9.16
N GLU A 206 11.52 9.97 9.42
CA GLU A 206 12.97 10.17 9.57
C GLU A 206 13.49 9.74 10.95
N ARG A 207 12.62 9.69 11.98
CA ARG A 207 13.00 9.42 13.39
C ARG A 207 12.04 8.46 14.09
N ARG A 208 12.09 7.18 13.68
CA ARG A 208 11.20 6.11 14.18
C ARG A 208 11.12 5.95 15.71
N ASN A 209 12.19 6.30 16.43
CA ASN A 209 12.29 6.13 17.88
C ASN A 209 11.92 7.39 18.70
N ASP A 210 11.50 8.49 18.04
CA ASP A 210 11.03 9.68 18.76
C ASP A 210 9.72 9.38 19.51
N SER A 211 9.38 10.22 20.49
CA SER A 211 8.09 10.15 21.18
C SER A 211 6.92 10.48 20.24
N ILE A 212 5.82 9.74 20.42
CA ILE A 212 4.58 9.86 19.64
C ILE A 212 3.55 10.81 20.27
N CYS A 213 3.83 11.40 21.44
CA CYS A 213 2.85 12.26 22.14
C CYS A 213 2.39 13.45 21.29
N THR A 214 3.34 14.25 20.78
CA THR A 214 3.05 15.40 19.91
C THR A 214 2.22 15.02 18.68
N ALA A 215 2.50 13.86 18.11
CA ALA A 215 1.79 13.34 16.94
C ALA A 215 0.35 12.95 17.28
N LYS A 216 0.10 12.35 18.45
CA LYS A 216 -1.25 12.06 18.93
C LYS A 216 -2.04 13.33 19.25
N ASP A 217 -1.40 14.30 19.89
CA ASP A 217 -2.05 15.55 20.27
C ASP A 217 -2.44 16.35 19.01
N LEU A 218 -1.50 16.50 18.07
CA LEU A 218 -1.75 17.06 16.74
C LEU A 218 -2.79 16.25 15.95
N TYR A 219 -2.79 14.91 16.02
CA TYR A 219 -3.81 14.09 15.37
C TYR A 219 -5.20 14.38 15.94
N ASN A 220 -5.33 14.47 17.27
CA ASN A 220 -6.61 14.74 17.93
C ASN A 220 -7.17 16.11 17.48
N GLU A 221 -6.35 17.16 17.55
CA GLU A 221 -6.69 18.50 17.06
C GLU A 221 -7.04 18.50 15.57
N ALA A 222 -6.17 17.94 14.72
CA ALA A 222 -6.36 17.88 13.29
C ALA A 222 -7.63 17.10 12.90
N SER A 223 -7.97 16.04 13.64
CA SER A 223 -9.14 15.21 13.35
C SER A 223 -10.48 15.95 13.57
N ILE A 224 -10.52 17.02 14.35
CA ILE A 224 -11.74 17.84 14.55
C ILE A 224 -12.08 18.63 13.27
N ILE A 225 -11.06 18.95 12.46
CA ILE A 225 -11.16 19.82 11.29
C ILE A 225 -11.03 19.02 9.99
N LEU A 226 -10.04 18.14 9.87
CA LEU A 226 -9.76 17.35 8.68
C LEU A 226 -10.63 16.08 8.62
N SER A 227 -11.00 15.65 7.41
CA SER A 227 -11.85 14.47 7.23
C SER A 227 -11.08 13.15 7.42
N SER A 228 -11.80 12.05 7.61
CA SER A 228 -11.23 10.69 7.56
C SER A 228 -10.74 10.25 6.16
N LEU A 229 -10.88 11.11 5.14
CA LEU A 229 -10.34 10.94 3.79
C LEU A 229 -9.16 11.91 3.52
N ASN A 230 -8.75 12.72 4.49
CA ASN A 230 -7.59 13.58 4.36
C ASN A 230 -6.29 12.73 4.40
N ILE A 231 -5.51 12.75 3.32
CA ILE A 231 -4.33 11.87 3.18
C ILE A 231 -3.27 12.15 4.26
N PRO A 232 -2.81 13.41 4.51
CA PRO A 232 -1.90 13.69 5.62
C PRO A 232 -2.40 13.20 6.98
N LEU A 233 -3.69 13.40 7.32
CA LEU A 233 -4.26 12.90 8.57
C LEU A 233 -4.18 11.36 8.64
N CYS A 234 -4.53 10.66 7.57
CA CYS A 234 -4.42 9.20 7.49
C CYS A 234 -2.97 8.71 7.61
N GLN A 235 -2.01 9.39 6.96
CA GLN A 235 -0.59 9.06 7.08
C GLN A 235 -0.10 9.23 8.53
N LEU A 236 -0.57 10.26 9.24
CA LEU A 236 -0.24 10.46 10.66
C LEU A 236 -0.83 9.33 11.52
N ALA A 237 -2.07 8.90 11.26
CA ALA A 237 -2.65 7.76 11.95
C ALA A 237 -1.87 6.46 11.71
N ASP A 238 -1.47 6.17 10.47
CA ASP A 238 -0.69 4.98 10.13
C ASP A 238 0.70 4.96 10.80
N ARG A 239 1.35 6.13 10.91
CA ARG A 239 2.61 6.28 11.66
C ARG A 239 2.43 6.04 13.16
N ILE A 240 1.35 6.55 13.76
CA ILE A 240 1.02 6.31 15.18
C ILE A 240 0.67 4.83 15.43
N ALA A 241 -0.09 4.20 14.52
CA ALA A 241 -0.43 2.79 14.60
C ALA A 241 0.82 1.90 14.49
N SER A 242 1.71 2.20 13.52
CA SER A 242 2.99 1.50 13.34
C SER A 242 3.88 1.60 14.58
N TRP A 243 4.04 2.80 15.14
CA TRP A 243 4.76 2.99 16.41
C TRP A 243 4.14 2.19 17.55
N GLY A 244 2.80 2.10 17.59
CA GLY A 244 2.07 1.28 18.56
C GLY A 244 2.37 -0.21 18.43
N ILE A 245 2.49 -0.74 17.21
CA ILE A 245 2.91 -2.13 16.95
C ILE A 245 4.35 -2.35 17.41
N ASP A 246 5.28 -1.50 16.96
CA ASP A 246 6.72 -1.61 17.24
C ASP A 246 7.05 -1.56 18.75
N ASN A 247 6.22 -0.84 19.53
CA ASN A 247 6.37 -0.70 20.99
C ASN A 247 5.42 -1.61 21.79
N GLY A 248 4.70 -2.55 21.15
CA GLY A 248 3.79 -3.49 21.81
C GLY A 248 2.52 -2.87 22.42
N ASN A 249 2.24 -1.59 22.14
CA ASN A 249 1.02 -0.91 22.56
C ASN A 249 -0.12 -1.19 21.57
N PHE A 250 -0.57 -2.44 21.55
CA PHE A 250 -1.56 -2.93 20.59
C PHE A 250 -2.94 -2.24 20.73
N SER A 251 -3.27 -1.70 21.90
CA SER A 251 -4.49 -0.90 22.11
C SER A 251 -4.44 0.42 21.34
N LEU A 252 -3.31 1.16 21.42
CA LEU A 252 -3.08 2.36 20.61
C LEU A 252 -3.04 2.01 19.11
N ALA A 253 -2.41 0.90 18.74
CA ALA A 253 -2.35 0.45 17.35
C ALA A 253 -3.74 0.12 16.78
N ALA A 254 -4.57 -0.62 17.51
CA ALA A 254 -5.94 -0.95 17.12
C ALA A 254 -6.79 0.33 16.96
N ASP A 255 -6.73 1.24 17.92
CA ASP A 255 -7.44 2.51 17.88
C ASP A 255 -7.05 3.36 16.67
N TYR A 256 -5.76 3.46 16.33
CA TYR A 256 -5.29 4.31 15.24
C TYR A 256 -5.36 3.65 13.85
N ILE A 257 -5.18 2.34 13.72
CA ILE A 257 -5.25 1.68 12.41
C ILE A 257 -6.66 1.72 11.82
N GLU A 258 -7.70 1.57 12.65
CA GLU A 258 -9.09 1.65 12.22
C GLU A 258 -9.43 3.03 11.61
N LYS A 259 -8.82 4.11 12.12
CA LYS A 259 -8.98 5.47 11.58
C LYS A 259 -8.41 5.62 10.15
N THR A 260 -7.54 4.72 9.70
CA THR A 260 -6.98 4.74 8.34
C THR A 260 -7.89 4.09 7.29
N ILE A 261 -8.81 3.20 7.70
CA ILE A 261 -9.53 2.27 6.81
C ILE A 261 -10.34 3.01 5.73
N SER A 262 -11.06 4.08 6.09
CA SER A 262 -11.84 4.89 5.14
C SER A 262 -10.97 5.52 4.04
N CYS A 263 -9.80 6.04 4.40
CA CYS A 263 -8.87 6.67 3.47
C CYS A 263 -8.19 5.61 2.57
N PHE A 264 -7.71 4.51 3.16
CA PHE A 264 -7.12 3.39 2.42
C PHE A 264 -8.13 2.84 1.38
N LYS A 265 -9.38 2.60 1.79
CA LYS A 265 -10.48 2.13 0.92
C LYS A 265 -10.86 3.13 -0.19
N ARG A 266 -10.56 4.42 -0.02
CA ARG A 266 -10.85 5.48 -1.00
C ARG A 266 -9.75 5.67 -2.04
N PHE A 267 -8.48 5.48 -1.67
CA PHE A 267 -7.34 5.83 -2.54
C PHE A 267 -6.53 4.64 -3.08
N TYR A 268 -6.65 3.45 -2.49
CA TYR A 268 -6.13 2.21 -3.06
C TYR A 268 -7.22 1.44 -3.82
N PRO A 269 -6.89 0.79 -4.96
CA PRO A 269 -7.76 -0.20 -5.58
C PRO A 269 -8.08 -1.38 -4.64
N THR A 270 -9.25 -2.00 -4.78
CA THR A 270 -9.76 -3.05 -3.88
C THR A 270 -8.85 -4.29 -3.76
N ALA A 271 -8.14 -4.62 -4.84
CA ALA A 271 -7.18 -5.72 -4.92
C ALA A 271 -5.72 -5.30 -4.59
N HIS A 272 -5.48 -4.09 -4.08
CA HIS A 272 -4.14 -3.60 -3.81
C HIS A 272 -3.60 -4.12 -2.46
N PRO A 273 -2.38 -4.71 -2.41
CA PRO A 273 -1.79 -5.27 -1.18
C PRO A 273 -1.86 -4.38 0.06
N SER A 274 -1.62 -3.08 -0.05
CA SER A 274 -1.66 -2.16 1.10
C SER A 274 -3.02 -2.15 1.80
N LEU A 275 -4.12 -2.21 1.03
CA LEU A 275 -5.48 -2.27 1.58
C LEU A 275 -5.76 -3.63 2.23
N SER A 276 -5.36 -4.72 1.57
CA SER A 276 -5.50 -6.09 2.11
C SER A 276 -4.78 -6.24 3.46
N LEU A 277 -3.56 -5.71 3.54
CA LEU A 277 -2.76 -5.72 4.76
C LEU A 277 -3.30 -4.79 5.84
N GLN A 278 -3.89 -3.64 5.49
CA GLN A 278 -4.47 -2.76 6.50
C GLN A 278 -5.71 -3.40 7.16
N TYR A 279 -6.58 -4.04 6.38
CA TYR A 279 -7.67 -4.87 6.91
C TYR A 279 -7.14 -6.02 7.78
N PHE A 280 -6.12 -6.75 7.32
CA PHE A 280 -5.54 -7.86 8.08
C PHE A 280 -4.93 -7.42 9.42
N LYS A 281 -4.12 -6.35 9.41
CA LYS A 281 -3.52 -5.75 10.60
C LYS A 281 -4.61 -5.23 11.56
N ALA A 282 -5.64 -4.56 11.06
CA ALA A 282 -6.75 -4.07 11.88
C ALA A 282 -7.52 -5.22 12.54
N GLY A 283 -7.91 -6.24 11.76
CA GLY A 283 -8.59 -7.42 12.27
C GLY A 283 -7.74 -8.19 13.30
N LYS A 284 -6.44 -8.32 13.05
CA LYS A 284 -5.48 -8.95 13.98
C LYS A 284 -5.31 -8.15 15.27
N LEU A 285 -5.22 -6.82 15.20
CA LEU A 285 -5.14 -5.96 16.38
C LEU A 285 -6.45 -5.95 17.21
N HIS A 286 -7.61 -5.88 16.56
CA HIS A 286 -8.91 -5.96 17.25
C HIS A 286 -9.23 -7.35 17.83
N SER A 287 -8.60 -8.42 17.32
CA SER A 287 -8.74 -9.77 17.89
C SER A 287 -8.13 -9.92 19.30
N LEU A 288 -7.27 -8.97 19.71
CA LEU A 288 -6.60 -8.98 21.01
C LEU A 288 -7.48 -8.45 22.16
N ASN A 289 -8.73 -8.06 21.90
CA ASN A 289 -9.64 -7.48 22.87
C ASN A 289 -11.07 -8.02 22.67
N ASP A 290 -11.62 -8.68 23.70
CA ASP A 290 -12.97 -9.26 23.69
C ASP A 290 -14.08 -8.27 23.32
N LEU A 291 -13.88 -6.97 23.60
CA LEU A 291 -14.84 -5.91 23.29
C LEU A 291 -14.89 -5.55 21.79
N THR A 292 -13.86 -5.92 21.00
CA THR A 292 -13.76 -5.58 19.57
C THR A 292 -13.81 -6.78 18.63
N LEU A 293 -14.19 -7.97 19.11
CA LEU A 293 -14.24 -9.19 18.30
C LEU A 293 -15.24 -9.14 17.12
N GLU A 294 -16.29 -8.32 17.20
CA GLU A 294 -17.20 -8.07 16.07
C GLU A 294 -16.47 -7.38 14.92
N LEU A 295 -15.82 -6.25 15.22
CA LEU A 295 -15.01 -5.48 14.28
C LEU A 295 -13.79 -6.28 13.78
N ALA A 296 -13.20 -7.11 14.65
CA ALA A 296 -12.13 -8.03 14.28
C ALA A 296 -12.59 -9.01 13.20
N ALA A 297 -13.78 -9.59 13.34
CA ALA A 297 -14.35 -10.48 12.32
C ALA A 297 -14.63 -9.73 11.00
N GLU A 298 -15.28 -8.57 11.04
CA GLU A 298 -15.58 -7.76 9.86
C GLU A 298 -14.30 -7.39 9.07
N ARG A 299 -13.26 -6.94 9.78
CA ARG A 299 -11.97 -6.59 9.17
C ARG A 299 -11.20 -7.82 8.66
N LEU A 300 -11.32 -8.98 9.30
CA LEU A 300 -10.72 -10.24 8.81
C LEU A 300 -11.45 -10.80 7.58
N GLU A 301 -12.77 -10.67 7.49
CA GLU A 301 -13.55 -11.07 6.30
C GLU A 301 -13.18 -10.19 5.09
N GLN A 302 -13.07 -8.86 5.30
CA GLN A 302 -12.55 -7.91 4.30
C GLN A 302 -11.08 -8.17 3.92
N ALA A 303 -10.25 -8.57 4.90
CA ALA A 303 -8.88 -8.97 4.66
C ALA A 303 -8.82 -10.22 3.77
N ILE A 304 -9.62 -11.25 4.04
CA ILE A 304 -9.66 -12.49 3.28
C ILE A 304 -10.02 -12.23 1.81
N GLU A 305 -11.08 -11.48 1.54
CA GLU A 305 -11.49 -11.14 0.16
C GLU A 305 -10.36 -10.40 -0.59
N SER A 306 -9.79 -9.37 0.05
CA SER A 306 -8.74 -8.55 -0.56
C SER A 306 -7.41 -9.32 -0.71
N LEU A 307 -7.02 -10.15 0.26
CA LEU A 307 -5.83 -11.02 0.21
C LEU A 307 -5.95 -12.12 -0.85
N HIS A 308 -7.15 -12.65 -1.10
CA HIS A 308 -7.38 -13.61 -2.19
C HIS A 308 -7.11 -13.01 -3.56
N ALA A 309 -7.51 -11.75 -3.79
CA ALA A 309 -7.13 -11.01 -5.00
C ALA A 309 -5.63 -10.64 -5.00
N SER A 310 -5.15 -10.05 -3.90
CA SER A 310 -3.83 -9.39 -3.87
C SER A 310 -2.65 -10.35 -3.69
N HIS A 311 -2.76 -11.37 -2.85
CA HIS A 311 -1.69 -12.33 -2.56
C HIS A 311 -1.99 -13.74 -3.09
N GLY A 312 -3.28 -14.12 -3.15
CA GLY A 312 -3.78 -15.41 -3.63
C GLY A 312 -4.28 -16.32 -2.51
N VAL A 313 -5.20 -17.22 -2.85
CA VAL A 313 -5.84 -18.16 -1.90
C VAL A 313 -4.83 -19.03 -1.14
N GLN A 314 -3.75 -19.47 -1.80
CA GLN A 314 -2.71 -20.32 -1.22
C GLN A 314 -1.58 -19.55 -0.51
N HIS A 315 -1.72 -18.23 -0.28
CA HIS A 315 -0.69 -17.44 0.39
C HIS A 315 -0.68 -17.66 1.92
N SER A 316 0.48 -17.50 2.55
CA SER A 316 0.70 -17.55 4.01
C SER A 316 -0.32 -16.68 4.76
N LEU A 317 -0.33 -15.38 4.46
CA LEU A 317 -1.25 -14.38 5.01
C LEU A 317 -2.73 -14.74 4.80
N SER A 318 -3.11 -15.29 3.64
CA SER A 318 -4.49 -15.71 3.36
C SER A 318 -4.91 -16.84 4.29
N ALA A 319 -4.04 -17.83 4.52
CA ALA A 319 -4.29 -18.91 5.47
C ALA A 319 -4.34 -18.41 6.93
N GLU A 320 -3.42 -17.52 7.32
CA GLU A 320 -3.40 -16.93 8.67
C GLU A 320 -4.68 -16.12 8.95
N ALA A 321 -5.18 -15.37 7.97
CA ALA A 321 -6.44 -14.63 8.09
C ALA A 321 -7.66 -15.55 8.31
N HIS A 322 -7.73 -16.70 7.62
CA HIS A 322 -8.78 -17.69 7.87
C HIS A 322 -8.67 -18.34 9.24
N GLU A 323 -7.46 -18.73 9.65
CA GLU A 323 -7.24 -19.35 10.96
C GLU A 323 -7.61 -18.38 12.09
N LEU A 324 -7.26 -17.10 11.95
CA LEU A 324 -7.59 -16.06 12.92
C LEU A 324 -9.08 -15.72 12.93
N LEU A 325 -9.74 -15.65 11.77
CA LEU A 325 -11.20 -15.46 11.71
C LEU A 325 -11.94 -16.61 12.40
N CYS A 326 -11.51 -17.85 12.19
CA CYS A 326 -12.09 -19.02 12.86
C CYS A 326 -11.94 -18.96 14.39
N LYS A 327 -10.78 -18.47 14.89
CA LYS A 327 -10.55 -18.24 16.32
C LYS A 327 -11.47 -17.14 16.88
N VAL A 328 -11.54 -15.99 16.21
CA VAL A 328 -12.40 -14.86 16.59
C VAL A 328 -13.88 -15.27 16.61
N GLN A 329 -14.37 -15.95 15.58
CA GLN A 329 -15.74 -16.45 15.52
C GLN A 329 -16.04 -17.50 16.61
N GLN A 330 -15.07 -18.34 16.99
CA GLN A 330 -15.22 -19.25 18.12
C GLN A 330 -15.29 -18.52 19.46
N GLN A 331 -14.36 -17.60 19.71
CA GLN A 331 -14.27 -16.80 20.93
C GLN A 331 -15.55 -15.96 21.16
N ARG A 332 -16.13 -15.39 20.09
CA ARG A 332 -17.46 -14.75 20.11
C ARG A 332 -18.54 -15.68 20.61
N ARG A 333 -18.70 -16.87 20.00
CA ARG A 333 -19.70 -17.87 20.40
C ARG A 333 -19.52 -18.30 21.85
N ASP A 334 -18.29 -18.44 22.32
CA ASP A 334 -18.01 -18.83 23.70
C ASP A 334 -18.39 -17.73 24.71
N LEU A 335 -18.17 -16.45 24.37
CA LEU A 335 -18.60 -15.30 25.19
C LEU A 335 -20.13 -15.12 25.17
N GLU A 336 -20.79 -15.34 24.02
CA GLU A 336 -22.24 -15.36 23.90
C GLU A 336 -22.85 -16.48 24.77
N ASN A 337 -22.32 -17.70 24.67
CA ASN A 337 -22.73 -18.85 25.49
C ASN A 337 -22.51 -18.62 27.00
N GLN A 338 -21.49 -17.86 27.40
CA GLN A 338 -21.27 -17.47 28.80
C GLN A 338 -22.33 -16.46 29.27
N ARG A 339 -22.70 -15.47 28.45
CA ARG A 339 -23.74 -14.46 28.76
C ARG A 339 -25.14 -15.06 28.85
N VAL A 340 -25.42 -16.15 28.14
CA VAL A 340 -26.74 -16.80 28.08
C VAL A 340 -27.00 -17.75 29.25
N ARG A 341 -25.97 -18.21 29.99
CA ARG A 341 -26.17 -19.04 31.20
C ARG A 341 -26.67 -18.17 32.36
N PRO A 342 -27.88 -18.39 32.90
CA PRO A 342 -28.32 -17.69 34.09
C PRO A 342 -27.50 -18.11 35.31
N PHE A 343 -27.35 -17.21 36.28
CA PHE A 343 -26.93 -17.60 37.62
C PHE A 343 -28.05 -18.45 38.26
N ASN A 344 -27.92 -19.78 38.17
CA ASN A 344 -28.67 -20.70 39.00
C ASN A 344 -28.15 -20.59 40.44
N PHE A 345 -28.68 -19.61 41.18
CA PHE A 345 -28.56 -19.58 42.63
C PHE A 345 -29.32 -20.78 43.21
N TYR A 346 -28.61 -21.61 43.98
CA TYR A 346 -29.10 -22.71 44.81
C TYR A 346 -28.65 -22.46 46.25
#